data_AF-A0A7K0DVQ2-F1
#
_entry.id   AF-A0A7K0DVQ2-F1
#
_cell.length_a   1.000
_cell.length_b   1.000
_cell.length_c   1.000
_cell.angle_alpha   90.00
_cell.angle_beta   90.00
_cell.angle_gamma   90.00
#
_symmetry.space_group_name_H-M   'P 1'
#
loop_
_entity.id
_entity.type
_entity.pdbx_description
1 polymer ?
#
loop_
_entity_poly.entity_id
_entity_poly.type
_entity_poly.pdbx_seq_one_letter_code
_entity_poly.pdbx_strand_id
1 'polypeptide(L)'
;MTTTITMADTTFAKALRRLYLTRFAFAFAWAGLVFATAAMSGPLLTILLVIYPLFDAGAVVWQLRAEKEPQRSRDSAWTNAVVSVAVAVALGVASTIAISAALAVWGAWAIGSGIPQLITAIRNRRSGGQVAQMLSGGISVFAGAGFLVQGLRGAENITGAAGYAALGGIFFLISAGRLATILRKAAA
;
A
#
# COMPACT_ATOMS: atom_id res chain seq x y z
N MET A 1 2.49 26.58 18.82
CA MET A 1 3.32 25.51 19.39
C MET A 1 4.49 25.28 18.45
N THR A 2 5.70 25.67 18.87
CA THR A 2 6.93 25.43 18.11
C THR A 2 7.40 24.02 18.45
N THR A 3 7.18 23.05 17.57
CA THR A 3 7.62 21.67 17.80
C THR A 3 9.13 21.61 17.61
N THR A 4 9.87 21.43 18.69
CA THR A 4 11.31 21.19 18.65
C THR A 4 11.57 19.82 18.01
N ILE A 5 12.12 19.79 16.79
CA ILE A 5 12.48 18.55 16.10
C ILE A 5 13.81 18.05 16.65
N THR A 6 13.89 16.80 17.09
CA THR A 6 15.15 16.22 17.58
C THR A 6 16.02 15.69 16.43
N MET A 7 17.30 15.45 16.69
CA MET A 7 18.20 14.78 15.74
C MET A 7 17.72 13.36 15.38
N ALA A 8 17.09 12.67 16.33
CA ALA A 8 16.48 11.35 16.10
C ALA A 8 15.29 11.45 15.14
N ASP A 9 14.43 12.46 15.32
CA ASP A 9 13.29 12.70 14.42
C ASP A 9 13.73 13.04 13.00
N THR A 10 14.80 13.82 12.88
CA THR A 10 15.39 14.19 11.57
C THR A 10 15.97 12.97 10.85
N THR A 11 16.63 12.07 11.59
CA THR A 11 17.19 10.84 11.04
C THR A 11 16.09 9.88 10.57
N PHE A 12 15.07 9.69 11.41
CA PHE A 12 13.90 8.90 11.07
C PHE A 12 13.16 9.46 9.86
N ALA A 13 12.91 10.78 9.81
CA ALA A 13 12.26 11.43 8.67
C ALA A 13 13.08 11.29 7.37
N LYS A 14 14.41 11.37 7.42
CA LYS A 14 15.26 11.09 6.24
C LYS A 14 15.10 9.65 5.75
N ALA A 15 15.09 8.69 6.69
CA ALA A 15 14.94 7.28 6.37
C ALA A 15 13.54 6.96 5.80
N LEU A 16 12.48 7.52 6.42
CA LEU A 16 11.09 7.37 5.97
C LEU A 16 10.87 7.99 4.59
N ARG A 17 11.49 9.13 4.29
CA ARG A 17 11.47 9.73 2.95
C ARG A 17 12.07 8.78 1.90
N ARG A 18 13.21 8.15 2.21
CA ARG A 18 13.83 7.16 1.31
C ARG A 18 12.92 5.97 1.08
N LEU A 19 12.32 5.44 2.15
CA LEU A 19 11.35 4.35 2.05
C LEU A 19 10.19 4.71 1.11
N TYR A 20 9.60 5.89 1.25
CA TYR A 20 8.49 6.31 0.38
C TYR A 20 8.91 6.47 -1.08
N LEU A 21 10.12 6.96 -1.37
CA LEU A 21 10.64 6.99 -2.74
C LEU A 21 10.86 5.58 -3.30
N THR A 22 11.37 4.64 -2.49
CA THR A 22 11.53 3.24 -2.88
C THR A 22 10.18 2.58 -3.16
N ARG A 23 9.17 2.82 -2.32
CA ARG A 23 7.80 2.30 -2.51
C ARG A 23 7.15 2.88 -3.76
N PHE A 24 7.35 4.17 -4.04
CA PHE A 24 6.91 4.79 -5.30
C PHE A 24 7.55 4.12 -6.52
N ALA A 25 8.88 4.00 -6.54
CA ALA A 25 9.61 3.40 -7.65
C ALA A 25 9.20 1.95 -7.89
N PHE A 26 9.08 1.17 -6.81
CA PHE A 26 8.60 -0.21 -6.86
C PHE A 26 7.19 -0.29 -7.43
N ALA A 27 6.24 0.52 -6.93
CA ALA A 27 4.86 0.50 -7.37
C ALA A 27 4.73 0.82 -8.87
N PHE A 28 5.48 1.80 -9.38
CA PHE A 28 5.49 2.16 -10.80
C PHE A 28 6.14 1.09 -11.67
N ALA A 29 7.30 0.55 -11.26
CA ALA A 29 7.96 -0.53 -11.98
C ALA A 29 7.06 -1.78 -12.04
N TRP A 30 6.48 -2.15 -10.90
CA TRP A 30 5.55 -3.26 -10.79
C TRP A 30 4.30 -3.05 -11.66
N ALA A 31 3.67 -1.87 -11.60
CA ALA A 31 2.51 -1.56 -12.41
C ALA A 31 2.84 -1.64 -13.91
N GLY A 32 3.98 -1.10 -14.33
CA GLY A 32 4.44 -1.20 -15.72
C GLY A 32 4.63 -2.64 -16.18
N LEU A 33 5.25 -3.49 -15.35
CA LEU A 33 5.40 -4.92 -15.64
C LEU A 33 4.04 -5.61 -15.74
N VAL A 34 3.13 -5.35 -14.79
CA VAL A 34 1.78 -5.94 -14.85
C VAL A 34 1.02 -5.46 -16.08
N PHE A 35 1.06 -4.18 -16.46
CA PHE A 35 0.44 -3.72 -17.70
C PHE A 35 1.01 -4.43 -18.94
N ALA A 36 2.32 -4.67 -18.98
CA ALA A 36 2.97 -5.38 -20.07
C ALA A 36 2.62 -6.88 -20.10
N THR A 37 2.24 -7.48 -18.98
CA THR A 37 1.97 -8.93 -18.86
C THR A 37 0.54 -9.27 -18.44
N ALA A 38 -0.39 -8.31 -18.40
CA ALA A 38 -1.68 -8.47 -17.71
C ALA A 38 -2.62 -9.50 -18.35
N ALA A 39 -2.44 -9.77 -19.64
CA ALA A 39 -3.18 -10.80 -20.38
C ALA A 39 -2.43 -12.14 -20.43
N MET A 40 -1.21 -12.20 -19.89
CA MET A 40 -0.39 -13.41 -19.89
C MET A 40 -0.59 -14.15 -18.57
N SER A 41 -1.09 -15.38 -18.64
CA SER A 41 -1.05 -16.30 -17.51
C SER A 41 0.33 -16.94 -17.38
N GLY A 42 0.67 -17.43 -16.19
CA GLY A 42 1.88 -18.22 -15.95
C GLY A 42 2.79 -17.72 -14.82
N PRO A 43 4.03 -18.24 -14.76
CA PRO A 43 4.93 -18.01 -13.62
C PRO A 43 5.26 -16.54 -13.39
N LEU A 44 5.44 -15.76 -14.45
CA LEU A 44 5.80 -14.33 -14.35
C LEU A 44 4.68 -13.53 -13.65
N LEU A 45 3.43 -13.70 -14.08
CA LEU A 45 2.29 -13.02 -13.44
C LEU A 45 2.16 -13.46 -11.97
N THR A 46 2.34 -14.74 -11.69
CA THR A 46 2.32 -15.27 -10.31
C THR A 46 3.39 -14.61 -9.45
N ILE A 47 4.64 -14.51 -9.94
CA ILE A 47 5.73 -13.83 -9.23
C ILE A 47 5.38 -12.37 -8.98
N LEU A 48 4.85 -11.65 -9.98
CA LEU A 48 4.43 -10.26 -9.82
C LEU A 48 3.34 -10.12 -8.75
N LEU A 49 2.33 -10.97 -8.75
CA LEU A 49 1.23 -10.89 -7.78
C LEU A 49 1.67 -11.24 -6.36
N VAL A 50 2.68 -12.10 -6.19
CA VAL A 50 3.25 -12.46 -4.89
C VAL A 50 4.22 -11.39 -4.38
N ILE A 51 5.10 -10.86 -5.24
CA ILE A 51 6.17 -9.96 -4.81
C ILE A 51 5.64 -8.62 -4.29
N TYR A 52 4.51 -8.13 -4.84
CA TYR A 52 3.93 -6.86 -4.42
C TYR A 52 3.50 -6.83 -2.94
N PRO A 53 2.60 -7.71 -2.47
CA PRO A 53 2.21 -7.74 -1.06
C PRO A 53 3.38 -8.10 -0.13
N LEU A 54 4.35 -8.90 -0.57
CA LEU A 54 5.56 -9.18 0.22
C LEU A 54 6.44 -7.93 0.40
N PHE A 55 6.64 -7.17 -0.66
CA PHE A 55 7.36 -5.90 -0.60
C PHE A 55 6.63 -4.90 0.32
N ASP A 56 5.31 -4.84 0.23
CA ASP A 56 4.48 -4.00 1.09
C ASP A 56 4.63 -4.38 2.58
N ALA A 57 4.54 -5.68 2.88
CA ALA A 57 4.77 -6.23 4.22
C ALA A 57 6.17 -5.88 4.75
N GLY A 58 7.20 -6.07 3.92
CA GLY A 58 8.59 -5.74 4.25
C GLY A 58 8.77 -4.26 4.58
N ALA A 59 8.12 -3.37 3.82
CA ALA A 59 8.16 -1.94 4.07
C ALA A 59 7.46 -1.56 5.40
N VAL A 60 6.31 -2.19 5.71
CA VAL A 60 5.62 -2.01 7.00
C VAL A 60 6.47 -2.50 8.18
N VAL A 61 7.08 -3.69 8.05
CA VAL A 61 7.97 -4.26 9.09
C VAL A 61 9.22 -3.39 9.28
N TRP A 62 9.80 -2.86 8.20
CA TRP A 62 10.92 -1.94 8.30
C TRP A 62 10.54 -0.67 9.06
N GLN A 63 9.38 -0.08 8.75
CA GLN A 63 8.89 1.09 9.44
C GLN A 63 8.68 0.81 10.94
N LEU A 64 8.05 -0.32 11.30
CA LEU A 64 7.87 -0.77 12.68
C LEU A 64 9.19 -0.90 13.48
N ARG A 65 10.27 -1.31 12.81
CA ARG A 65 11.59 -1.44 13.42
C ARG A 65 12.31 -0.10 13.55
N ALA A 66 12.08 0.80 12.61
CA ALA A 66 12.67 2.14 12.60
C ALA A 66 11.96 3.11 13.56
N GLU A 67 10.67 2.89 13.84
CA GLU A 67 9.82 3.79 14.60
C GLU A 67 9.71 3.37 16.09
N LYS A 68 9.86 4.34 17.00
CA LYS A 68 9.72 4.15 18.46
C LYS A 68 8.29 4.46 18.92
N GLU A 69 7.30 3.98 18.18
CA GLU A 69 5.89 4.30 18.45
C GLU A 69 5.28 3.50 19.63
N PRO A 70 4.15 3.99 20.20
CA PRO A 70 3.41 3.31 21.27
C PRO A 70 2.87 1.93 20.85
N GLN A 71 2.71 1.02 21.82
CA GLN A 71 2.30 -0.39 21.63
C GLN A 71 1.10 -0.59 20.65
N ARG A 72 0.08 0.28 20.72
CA ARG A 72 -1.17 0.12 19.96
C ARG A 72 -1.01 0.30 18.44
N SER A 73 -0.10 1.16 17.98
CA SER A 73 0.15 1.29 16.54
C SER A 73 0.99 0.11 16.01
N ARG A 74 1.83 -0.47 16.89
CA ARG A 74 2.62 -1.67 16.57
C ARG A 74 1.73 -2.86 16.25
N ASP A 75 0.65 -3.07 17.01
CA ASP A 75 -0.27 -4.19 16.80
C ASP A 75 -1.01 -4.08 15.45
N SER A 76 -1.48 -2.88 15.10
CA SER A 76 -2.17 -2.64 13.82
C SER A 76 -1.22 -2.84 12.63
N ALA A 77 0.02 -2.38 12.73
CA ALA A 77 1.00 -2.53 11.67
C ALA A 77 1.50 -3.98 11.54
N TRP A 78 1.63 -4.72 12.64
CA TRP A 78 1.91 -6.16 12.60
C TRP A 78 0.79 -6.96 11.95
N THR A 79 -0.47 -6.64 12.30
CA THR A 79 -1.63 -7.25 11.66
C THR A 79 -1.60 -7.02 10.15
N ASN A 80 -1.28 -5.81 9.70
CA ASN A 80 -1.14 -5.50 8.28
C ASN A 80 -0.04 -6.36 7.62
N ALA A 81 1.13 -6.47 8.24
CA ALA A 81 2.20 -7.32 7.72
C ALA A 81 1.78 -8.79 7.59
N VAL A 82 1.11 -9.35 8.60
CA VAL A 82 0.60 -10.74 8.57
C VAL A 82 -0.45 -10.92 7.47
N VAL A 83 -1.39 -9.98 7.35
CA VAL A 83 -2.42 -9.99 6.31
C VAL A 83 -1.78 -9.93 4.93
N SER A 84 -0.79 -9.08 4.71
CA SER A 84 -0.08 -8.97 3.43
C SER A 84 0.65 -10.27 3.08
N VAL A 85 1.25 -10.97 4.04
CA VAL A 85 1.85 -12.29 3.79
C VAL A 85 0.78 -13.33 3.44
N ALA A 86 -0.34 -13.37 4.18
CA ALA A 86 -1.45 -14.28 3.87
C ALA A 86 -2.03 -14.02 2.47
N VAL A 87 -2.15 -12.75 2.09
CA VAL A 87 -2.60 -12.33 0.75
C VAL A 87 -1.58 -12.71 -0.32
N ALA A 88 -0.28 -12.61 -0.05
CA ALA A 88 0.75 -13.08 -0.98
C ALA A 88 0.59 -14.57 -1.30
N VAL A 89 0.37 -15.40 -0.27
CA VAL A 89 0.10 -16.84 -0.44
C VAL A 89 -1.20 -17.06 -1.22
N ALA A 90 -2.28 -16.36 -0.84
CA ALA A 90 -3.57 -16.48 -1.50
C ALA A 90 -3.51 -16.08 -2.98
N LEU A 91 -2.81 -15.00 -3.32
CA LEU A 91 -2.59 -14.57 -4.70
C LEU A 91 -1.75 -15.56 -5.49
N GLY A 92 -0.69 -16.12 -4.87
CA GLY A 92 0.14 -17.14 -5.49
C GLY A 92 -0.63 -18.40 -5.85
N VAL A 93 -1.56 -18.84 -4.99
CA VAL A 93 -2.46 -19.96 -5.29
C VAL A 93 -3.50 -19.54 -6.34
N ALA A 94 -4.19 -18.42 -6.14
CA ALA A 94 -5.27 -17.97 -7.03
C ALA A 94 -4.79 -17.71 -8.47
N SER A 95 -3.58 -17.17 -8.65
CA SER A 95 -3.01 -16.91 -9.97
C SER A 95 -2.69 -18.18 -10.77
N THR A 96 -2.53 -19.33 -10.11
CA THR A 96 -2.38 -20.62 -10.78
C THR A 96 -3.71 -21.21 -11.24
N ILE A 97 -4.83 -20.73 -10.70
CA ILE A 97 -6.18 -21.16 -11.05
C ILE A 97 -6.71 -20.33 -12.23
N ALA A 98 -6.76 -19.01 -12.07
CA ALA A 98 -7.22 -18.08 -13.11
C ALA A 98 -6.86 -16.62 -12.78
N ILE A 99 -6.74 -15.77 -13.81
CA ILE A 99 -6.56 -14.32 -13.65
C ILE A 99 -7.74 -13.71 -12.86
N SER A 100 -8.96 -14.16 -13.15
CA SER A 100 -10.18 -13.76 -12.47
C SER A 100 -10.16 -14.07 -10.97
N ALA A 101 -9.64 -15.24 -10.58
CA ALA A 101 -9.48 -15.64 -9.18
C ALA A 101 -8.47 -14.74 -8.46
N ALA A 102 -7.32 -14.48 -9.08
CA ALA A 102 -6.32 -13.55 -8.54
C ALA A 102 -6.88 -12.12 -8.37
N LEU A 103 -7.64 -11.64 -9.35
CA LEU A 103 -8.28 -10.32 -9.29
C LEU A 103 -9.32 -10.24 -8.15
N ALA A 104 -10.08 -11.32 -7.93
CA ALA A 104 -11.03 -11.40 -6.83
C ALA A 104 -10.32 -11.33 -5.45
N VAL A 105 -9.23 -12.09 -5.28
CA VAL A 105 -8.42 -12.04 -4.05
C VAL A 105 -7.82 -10.65 -3.85
N TRP A 106 -7.30 -10.03 -4.91
CA TRP A 106 -6.79 -8.66 -4.86
C TRP A 106 -7.88 -7.67 -4.42
N GLY A 107 -9.09 -7.78 -4.98
CA GLY A 107 -10.23 -6.96 -4.61
C GLY A 107 -10.63 -7.11 -3.15
N ALA A 108 -10.69 -8.34 -2.65
CA ALA A 108 -10.97 -8.64 -1.25
C ALA A 108 -9.91 -8.05 -0.31
N TRP A 109 -8.62 -8.15 -0.68
CA TRP A 109 -7.54 -7.52 0.08
C TRP A 109 -7.66 -6.00 0.11
N ALA A 110 -7.92 -5.35 -1.03
CA ALA A 110 -8.10 -3.91 -1.10
C ALA A 110 -9.23 -3.45 -0.16
N ILE A 111 -10.40 -4.12 -0.18
CA ILE A 111 -11.49 -3.85 0.75
C ILE A 111 -11.04 -4.02 2.22
N GLY A 112 -10.40 -5.16 2.52
CA GLY A 112 -9.91 -5.48 3.87
C GLY A 112 -8.89 -4.49 4.42
N SER A 113 -8.07 -3.90 3.54
CA SER A 113 -7.10 -2.85 3.90
C SER A 113 -7.75 -1.45 4.01
N GLY A 114 -8.73 -1.15 3.14
CA GLY A 114 -9.36 0.16 3.04
C GLY A 114 -10.38 0.44 4.14
N ILE A 115 -11.18 -0.55 4.55
CA ILE A 115 -12.22 -0.38 5.58
C ILE A 115 -11.63 0.10 6.92
N PRO A 116 -10.60 -0.55 7.51
CA PRO A 116 -10.01 -0.09 8.77
C PRO A 116 -9.43 1.32 8.66
N GLN A 117 -8.79 1.64 7.53
CA GLN A 117 -8.22 2.97 7.26
C GLN A 117 -9.32 4.03 7.23
N LEU A 118 -10.42 3.75 6.52
CA LEU A 118 -11.58 4.64 6.40
C LEU A 118 -12.28 4.86 7.75
N ILE A 119 -12.54 3.79 8.51
CA ILE A 119 -13.14 3.86 9.86
C ILE A 119 -12.26 4.73 10.77
N THR A 120 -10.96 4.48 10.79
CA THR A 120 -10.01 5.24 11.61
C THR A 120 -10.03 6.72 11.23
N ALA A 121 -10.02 7.03 9.93
CA ALA A 121 -10.04 8.40 9.45
C ALA A 121 -11.36 9.13 9.79
N ILE A 122 -12.50 8.45 9.67
CA ILE A 122 -13.83 8.98 10.05
C ILE A 122 -13.90 9.26 11.55
N ARG A 123 -13.41 8.34 12.39
CA ARG A 123 -13.38 8.50 13.85
C ARG A 123 -12.49 9.66 14.28
N ASN A 124 -11.37 9.87 13.60
CA ASN A 124 -10.39 10.90 13.95
C ASN A 124 -10.54 12.20 13.16
N ARG A 125 -11.64 12.39 12.41
CA ARG A 125 -11.81 13.45 11.40
C ARG A 125 -11.53 14.89 11.84
N ARG A 126 -11.59 15.16 13.16
CA ARG A 126 -11.34 16.47 13.76
C ARG A 126 -9.85 16.76 14.01
N SER A 127 -8.97 15.77 13.84
CA SER A 127 -7.54 15.86 14.18
C SER A 127 -6.63 16.40 13.06
N GLY A 128 -7.21 16.81 11.92
CA GLY A 128 -6.45 17.31 10.76
C GLY A 128 -5.79 16.20 9.93
N GLY A 129 -5.67 16.41 8.60
CA GLY A 129 -5.06 15.44 7.66
C GLY A 129 -5.91 14.21 7.29
N GLN A 130 -7.04 14.01 7.95
CA GLN A 130 -7.87 12.80 7.79
C GLN A 130 -8.62 12.70 6.47
N VAL A 131 -8.85 13.82 5.77
CA VAL A 131 -9.52 13.81 4.46
C VAL A 131 -8.73 12.98 3.45
N ALA A 132 -7.40 13.11 3.43
CA ALA A 132 -6.54 12.31 2.55
C ALA A 132 -6.63 10.81 2.90
N GLN A 133 -6.69 10.49 4.19
CA GLN A 133 -6.82 9.11 4.66
C GLN A 133 -8.21 8.51 4.36
N MET A 134 -9.27 9.30 4.45
CA MET A 134 -10.62 8.90 4.04
C MET A 134 -10.68 8.66 2.53
N LEU A 135 -10.11 9.55 1.72
CA LEU A 135 -10.07 9.38 0.27
C LEU A 135 -9.29 8.12 -0.12
N SER A 136 -8.13 7.90 0.49
CA SER A 136 -7.34 6.67 0.28
C SER A 136 -8.14 5.42 0.63
N GLY A 137 -8.73 5.36 1.83
CA GLY A 137 -9.53 4.22 2.26
C GLY A 137 -10.76 4.01 1.38
N GLY A 138 -11.44 5.09 1.00
CA GLY A 138 -12.60 5.06 0.11
C GLY A 138 -12.27 4.55 -1.28
N ILE A 139 -11.18 5.03 -1.90
CA ILE A 139 -10.68 4.55 -3.19
C ILE A 139 -10.38 3.05 -3.12
N SER A 140 -9.72 2.62 -2.04
CA SER A 140 -9.38 1.21 -1.84
C SER A 140 -10.61 0.31 -1.74
N VAL A 141 -11.62 0.71 -0.97
CA VAL A 141 -12.88 -0.04 -0.86
C VAL A 141 -13.63 -0.06 -2.19
N PHE A 142 -13.74 1.08 -2.88
CA PHE A 142 -14.48 1.19 -4.13
C PHE A 142 -13.80 0.41 -5.27
N ALA A 143 -12.50 0.61 -5.47
CA ALA A 143 -11.72 -0.12 -6.46
C ALA A 143 -11.70 -1.62 -6.13
N GLY A 144 -11.50 -1.97 -4.86
CA GLY A 144 -11.51 -3.35 -4.38
C GLY A 144 -12.84 -4.07 -4.65
N ALA A 145 -13.97 -3.41 -4.39
CA ALA A 145 -15.29 -3.94 -4.75
C ALA A 145 -15.43 -4.15 -6.25
N GLY A 146 -14.97 -3.20 -7.06
CA GLY A 146 -14.94 -3.32 -8.52
C GLY A 146 -14.10 -4.52 -8.99
N PHE A 147 -12.90 -4.72 -8.42
CA PHE A 147 -12.04 -5.86 -8.75
C PHE A 147 -12.65 -7.19 -8.31
N LEU A 148 -13.26 -7.24 -7.13
CA LEU A 148 -13.93 -8.43 -6.63
C LEU A 148 -15.07 -8.84 -7.57
N VAL A 149 -15.93 -7.90 -7.96
CA VAL A 149 -17.03 -8.17 -8.90
C VAL A 149 -16.51 -8.60 -10.27
N GLN A 150 -15.48 -7.94 -10.80
CA GLN A 150 -14.86 -8.33 -12.07
C GLN A 150 -14.26 -9.73 -12.02
N GLY A 151 -13.54 -10.06 -10.95
CA GLY A 151 -12.98 -11.40 -10.73
C GLY A 151 -14.07 -12.47 -10.65
N LEU A 152 -15.14 -12.21 -9.88
CA LEU A 152 -16.28 -13.14 -9.79
C LEU A 152 -17.05 -13.31 -11.12
N ARG A 153 -16.95 -12.34 -12.03
CA ARG A 153 -17.53 -12.39 -13.39
C ARG A 153 -16.56 -12.94 -14.45
N GLY A 154 -15.42 -13.47 -14.05
CA GLY A 154 -14.50 -14.14 -14.98
C GLY A 154 -13.61 -13.18 -15.77
N ALA A 155 -13.24 -12.03 -15.22
CA ALA A 155 -12.33 -11.10 -15.89
C ALA A 155 -11.02 -11.75 -16.35
N GLU A 156 -10.60 -11.44 -17.58
CA GLU A 156 -9.43 -12.03 -18.23
C GLU A 156 -8.15 -11.20 -18.07
N ASN A 157 -8.21 -10.08 -17.34
CA ASN A 157 -7.04 -9.23 -17.09
C ASN A 157 -7.06 -8.64 -15.67
N ILE A 158 -5.89 -8.20 -15.21
CA ILE A 158 -5.67 -7.61 -13.87
C ILE A 158 -5.10 -6.18 -13.95
N THR A 159 -5.24 -5.52 -15.10
CA THR A 159 -4.71 -4.16 -15.33
C THR A 159 -5.25 -3.13 -14.34
N GLY A 160 -6.49 -3.31 -13.87
CA GLY A 160 -7.08 -2.49 -12.82
C GLY A 160 -6.25 -2.46 -11.53
N ALA A 161 -5.69 -3.60 -11.13
CA ALA A 161 -4.81 -3.69 -9.95
C ALA A 161 -3.51 -2.89 -10.15
N ALA A 162 -2.94 -2.90 -11.37
CA ALA A 162 -1.77 -2.10 -11.72
C ALA A 162 -2.05 -0.61 -11.62
N GLY A 163 -3.18 -0.13 -12.16
CA GLY A 163 -3.60 1.26 -12.03
C GLY A 163 -3.83 1.68 -10.57
N TYR A 164 -4.45 0.82 -9.79
CA TYR A 164 -4.64 1.02 -8.35
C TYR A 164 -3.31 1.14 -7.60
N ALA A 165 -2.35 0.24 -7.87
CA ALA A 165 -1.01 0.28 -7.27
C ALA A 165 -0.23 1.53 -7.67
N ALA A 166 -0.31 1.95 -8.94
CA ALA A 166 0.33 3.17 -9.43
C ALA A 166 -0.21 4.43 -8.70
N LEU A 167 -1.52 4.50 -8.48
CA LEU A 167 -2.14 5.57 -7.69
C LEU A 167 -1.62 5.58 -6.24
N GLY A 168 -1.49 4.41 -5.60
CA GLY A 168 -0.82 4.28 -4.31
C GLY A 168 0.63 4.77 -4.33
N GLY A 169 1.35 4.49 -5.42
CA GLY A 169 2.68 5.04 -5.70
C GLY A 169 2.72 6.57 -5.63
N ILE A 170 1.76 7.25 -6.26
CA ILE A 170 1.65 8.72 -6.22
C ILE A 170 1.50 9.22 -4.78
N PHE A 171 0.72 8.55 -3.94
CA PHE A 171 0.62 8.92 -2.52
C PHE A 171 1.95 8.78 -1.77
N PHE A 172 2.75 7.75 -2.07
CA PHE A 172 4.11 7.66 -1.52
C PHE A 172 5.00 8.81 -1.99
N LEU A 173 4.94 9.20 -3.26
CA LEU A 173 5.70 10.33 -3.79
C LEU A 173 5.31 11.65 -3.10
N ILE A 174 4.01 11.91 -2.95
CA ILE A 174 3.50 13.09 -2.24
C ILE A 174 4.00 13.09 -0.78
N SER A 175 3.96 11.95 -0.11
CA SER A 175 4.44 11.79 1.26
C SER A 175 5.94 12.05 1.37
N ALA A 176 6.74 11.56 0.43
CA ALA A 176 8.17 11.83 0.34
C ALA A 176 8.47 13.32 0.11
N GLY A 177 7.68 13.99 -0.74
CA GLY A 177 7.77 15.43 -0.98
C GLY A 177 7.47 16.25 0.28
N ARG A 178 6.43 15.88 1.02
CA ARG A 178 6.09 16.51 2.31
C ARG A 178 7.20 16.32 3.35
N LEU A 179 7.80 15.14 3.43
CA LEU A 179 8.95 14.93 4.32
C LEU A 179 10.17 15.78 3.89
N ALA A 180 10.38 15.95 2.58
CA ALA A 180 11.45 16.80 2.08
C ALA A 180 11.27 18.28 2.50
N THR A 181 10.05 18.81 2.49
CA THR A 181 9.80 20.20 2.91
C THR A 181 9.98 20.38 4.41
N ILE A 182 9.55 19.41 5.23
CA ILE A 182 9.78 19.40 6.69
C ILE A 182 11.28 19.39 6.99
N LEU A 183 12.05 18.50 6.35
CA LEU A 183 13.49 18.39 6.55
C LEU A 183 14.26 19.65 6.14
N ARG A 184 13.84 20.35 5.07
CA ARG A 184 14.44 21.63 4.67
C ARG A 184 14.21 22.71 5.71
N LYS A 185 13.00 22.81 6.26
CA LYS A 185 12.66 23.78 7.31
C LYS A 185 13.40 23.54 8.62
N ALA A 186 13.73 22.29 8.94
CA ALA A 186 14.49 21.94 10.13
C ALA A 186 16.00 22.25 10.02
N ALA A 187 16.50 22.47 8.80
CA ALA A 187 17.90 22.77 8.52
C ALA A 187 18.16 24.26 8.25
N ALA A 188 17.11 25.08 8.22
CA ALA A 188 17.17 26.54 8.06
C ALA A 188 17.02 27.21 9.43
#